data_AF-A0A1G8YKJ6-F1
#
_entry.id   AF-A0A1G8YKJ6-F1
#
_cell.length_a   1.000
_cell.length_b   1.000
_cell.length_c   1.000
_cell.angle_alpha   90.00
_cell.angle_beta   90.00
_cell.angle_gamma   90.00
#
_symmetry.space_group_name_H-M   'P 1'
#
loop_
_entity.id
_entity.type
_entity.pdbx_description
1 polymer ?
#
loop_
_entity_poly.entity_id
_entity_poly.type
_entity_poly.pdbx_seq_one_letter_code
_entity_poly.pdbx_strand_id
1 'polypeptide(L)'
;MAPLYDVMTDDIYPDVTRNLAMKIAGKNRGHYIYARHWDRMAEENQLSGAQVRRRVAELSQAVLDALPSVVEELNALKKSPAYQKISDYIAGYCRDMLRNLKSDARDEPEEDPDHEAATRPPGFS
;
A
#
# COMPACT_ATOMS: atom_id res chain seq x y z
N MET A 1 10.80 -17.48 -10.38
CA MET A 1 10.85 -16.51 -9.27
C MET A 1 10.68 -17.27 -7.97
N ALA A 2 11.41 -16.90 -6.92
CA ALA A 2 11.13 -17.41 -5.58
C ALA A 2 9.83 -16.79 -5.03
N PRO A 3 9.16 -17.42 -4.06
CA PRO A 3 8.00 -16.80 -3.40
C PRO A 3 8.37 -15.51 -2.67
N LEU A 4 7.39 -14.63 -2.48
CA LEU A 4 7.55 -13.41 -1.71
C LEU A 4 7.62 -13.74 -0.22
N TYR A 5 8.67 -13.26 0.44
CA TYR A 5 8.88 -13.40 1.88
C TYR A 5 9.16 -12.02 2.49
N ASP A 6 9.12 -11.92 3.82
CA ASP A 6 9.36 -10.69 4.57
C ASP A 6 8.37 -9.55 4.27
N VAL A 7 7.08 -9.90 4.22
CA VAL A 7 6.00 -8.91 4.13
C VAL A 7 5.56 -8.53 5.54
N MET A 8 5.65 -7.24 5.85
CA MET A 8 5.17 -6.67 7.10
C MET A 8 4.38 -5.39 6.83
N THR A 9 3.53 -5.02 7.79
CA THR A 9 2.87 -3.72 7.82
C THR A 9 3.54 -2.83 8.87
N ASP A 10 3.73 -1.58 8.50
CA ASP A 10 4.32 -0.47 9.25
C ASP A 10 3.37 0.13 10.29
N ASP A 11 2.06 0.08 10.04
CA ASP A 11 1.05 0.83 10.82
C ASP A 11 0.95 0.48 12.30
N ILE A 12 1.40 -0.70 12.71
CA ILE A 12 1.38 -1.13 14.11
C ILE A 12 2.63 -0.70 14.89
N TYR A 13 3.62 -0.13 14.22
CA TYR A 13 4.89 0.24 14.80
C TYR A 13 5.09 1.76 14.69
N PRO A 14 4.91 2.52 15.78
CA PRO A 14 4.92 3.99 15.73
C PRO A 14 6.27 4.56 15.28
N ASP A 15 7.37 3.84 15.52
CA ASP A 15 8.73 4.26 15.17
C ASP A 15 9.21 3.74 13.80
N VAL A 16 8.32 3.09 13.03
CA VAL A 16 8.64 2.57 11.69
C VAL A 16 8.13 3.54 10.61
N THR A 17 8.97 3.77 9.60
CA THR A 17 8.61 4.64 8.49
C THR A 17 7.46 4.08 7.67
N ARG A 18 6.53 4.95 7.28
CA ARG A 18 5.43 4.63 6.35
C ARG A 18 5.78 4.78 4.88
N ASN A 19 7.08 4.76 4.58
CA ASN A 19 7.61 4.87 3.24
C ASN A 19 7.77 3.47 2.65
N LEU A 20 7.26 3.27 1.44
CA LEU A 20 7.58 2.14 0.59
C LEU A 20 9.08 2.08 0.35
N ALA A 21 9.63 0.86 0.40
CA ALA A 21 11.03 0.61 0.10
C ALA A 21 11.40 0.98 -1.35
N MET A 22 10.46 0.79 -2.28
CA MET A 22 10.61 1.16 -3.69
C MET A 22 9.62 2.26 -4.07
N LYS A 23 10.09 3.23 -4.84
CA LYS A 23 9.25 4.33 -5.34
C LYS A 23 8.37 3.85 -6.50
N ILE A 24 7.17 4.41 -6.59
CA ILE A 24 6.27 4.29 -7.74
C ILE A 24 6.11 5.68 -8.34
N ALA A 25 6.62 5.89 -9.56
CA ALA A 25 6.60 7.20 -10.22
C ALA A 25 7.19 8.34 -9.36
N GLY A 26 8.25 8.05 -8.61
CA GLY A 26 8.92 8.98 -7.71
C GLY A 26 8.26 9.14 -6.33
N LYS A 27 7.10 8.52 -6.08
CA LYS A 27 6.38 8.56 -4.80
C LYS A 27 6.70 7.33 -3.96
N ASN A 28 6.87 7.51 -2.65
CA ASN A 28 7.15 6.43 -1.69
C ASN A 28 6.09 6.35 -0.59
N ARG A 29 5.11 7.24 -0.51
CA ARG A 29 4.01 7.14 0.47
C ARG A 29 2.88 6.33 -0.13
N GLY A 30 2.58 5.16 0.45
CA GLY A 30 1.61 4.21 -0.11
C GLY A 30 0.20 4.80 -0.28
N HIS A 31 -0.26 5.59 0.68
CA HIS A 31 -1.57 6.27 0.63
C HIS A 31 -1.63 7.41 -0.41
N TYR A 32 -0.47 7.93 -0.83
CA TYR A 32 -0.34 8.98 -1.84
C TYR A 32 -0.07 8.42 -3.26
N ILE A 33 -0.54 7.21 -3.53
CA ILE A 33 -0.42 6.60 -4.86
C ILE A 33 -1.78 6.58 -5.52
N TYR A 34 -1.83 7.09 -6.75
CA TYR A 34 -3.02 7.34 -7.54
C TYR A 34 -2.88 6.69 -8.92
N ALA A 35 -3.97 6.65 -9.69
CA ALA A 35 -3.99 6.07 -11.03
C ALA A 35 -2.85 6.59 -11.91
N ARG A 36 -2.62 7.91 -11.94
CA ARG A 36 -1.55 8.55 -12.72
C ARG A 36 -0.13 8.06 -12.37
N HIS A 37 0.12 7.69 -11.10
CA HIS A 37 1.42 7.20 -10.66
C HIS A 37 1.66 5.76 -11.15
N TRP A 38 0.62 4.94 -11.14
CA TRP A 38 0.67 3.59 -11.72
C TRP A 38 0.82 3.63 -13.24
N ASP A 39 0.09 4.54 -13.91
CA ASP A 39 0.20 4.70 -15.36
C ASP A 39 1.61 5.17 -15.76
N ARG A 40 2.20 6.16 -15.05
CA ARG A 40 3.58 6.59 -15.28
C ARG A 40 4.60 5.46 -15.04
N MET A 41 4.45 4.71 -13.94
CA MET A 41 5.32 3.56 -13.66
C MET A 41 5.19 2.49 -14.75
N ALA A 42 3.98 2.25 -15.26
CA ALA A 42 3.75 1.31 -16.35
C ALA A 42 4.44 1.79 -17.65
N GLU A 43 4.32 3.07 -18.00
CA GLU A 43 4.98 3.67 -19.16
C GLU A 43 6.51 3.53 -19.09
N GLU A 44 7.10 3.85 -17.94
CA GLU A 44 8.56 3.71 -17.68
C GLU A 44 9.05 2.27 -17.86
N ASN A 45 8.17 1.29 -17.62
CA ASN A 45 8.47 -0.15 -17.70
C ASN A 45 7.88 -0.83 -18.96
N GLN A 46 7.36 -0.06 -19.91
CA GLN A 46 6.75 -0.57 -21.15
C GLN A 46 5.59 -1.55 -20.92
N LEU A 47 4.82 -1.32 -19.86
CA LEU A 47 3.62 -2.07 -19.47
C LEU A 47 2.34 -1.30 -19.81
N SER A 48 1.21 -2.00 -19.85
CA SER A 48 -0.10 -1.35 -19.96
C SER A 48 -0.55 -0.80 -18.60
N GLY A 49 -0.71 0.52 -18.50
CA GLY A 49 -1.25 1.16 -17.29
C GLY A 49 -2.60 0.60 -16.84
N ALA A 50 -3.50 0.32 -17.80
CA ALA A 50 -4.78 -0.33 -17.51
C ALA A 50 -4.63 -1.73 -16.88
N GLN A 51 -3.68 -2.54 -17.37
CA GLN A 51 -3.42 -3.87 -16.80
C GLN A 51 -2.80 -3.77 -15.40
N VAL A 52 -1.88 -2.81 -15.19
CA VAL A 52 -1.27 -2.55 -13.88
C VAL A 52 -2.34 -2.12 -12.87
N ARG A 53 -3.15 -1.10 -13.20
CA ARG A 53 -4.24 -0.63 -12.33
C ARG A 53 -5.25 -1.73 -12.01
N ARG A 54 -5.63 -2.53 -13.01
CA ARG A 54 -6.49 -3.70 -12.79
C ARG A 54 -5.87 -4.68 -11.81
N ARG A 55 -4.58 -4.99 -11.97
CA ARG A 55 -3.88 -5.93 -11.09
C ARG A 55 -3.78 -5.42 -9.65
N VAL A 56 -3.50 -4.14 -9.46
CA VAL A 56 -3.47 -3.51 -8.13
C VAL A 56 -4.85 -3.55 -7.46
N ALA A 57 -5.91 -3.28 -8.23
CA ALA A 57 -7.28 -3.38 -7.73
C ALA A 57 -7.66 -4.82 -7.35
N GLU A 58 -7.34 -5.80 -8.19
CA GLU A 58 -7.57 -7.23 -7.91
C GLU A 58 -6.87 -7.66 -6.62
N LEU A 59 -5.60 -7.28 -6.43
CA LEU A 59 -4.86 -7.62 -5.21
C LEU A 59 -5.43 -6.94 -3.98
N SER A 60 -5.81 -5.66 -4.08
CA SER A 60 -6.42 -4.92 -2.98
C SER A 60 -7.75 -5.54 -2.56
N GLN A 61 -8.58 -5.95 -3.53
CA GLN A 61 -9.84 -6.63 -3.26
C GLN A 61 -9.62 -8.02 -2.67
N ALA A 62 -8.68 -8.81 -3.19
CA ALA A 62 -8.37 -10.13 -2.68
C ALA A 62 -7.92 -10.10 -1.21
N VAL A 63 -7.16 -9.07 -0.80
CA VAL A 63 -6.81 -8.87 0.62
C VAL A 63 -8.06 -8.59 1.44
N LEU A 64 -8.92 -7.66 1.01
CA LEU A 64 -10.17 -7.34 1.71
C LEU A 64 -11.07 -8.57 1.90
N ASP A 65 -11.19 -9.40 0.88
CA ASP A 65 -12.02 -10.61 0.90
C ASP A 65 -11.44 -11.68 1.85
N ALA A 66 -10.11 -11.76 1.97
CA ALA A 66 -9.42 -12.74 2.82
C ALA A 66 -9.37 -12.35 4.30
N LEU A 67 -9.35 -11.05 4.62
CA LEU A 67 -9.14 -10.54 5.98
C LEU A 67 -10.08 -11.15 7.04
N PRO A 68 -11.41 -11.31 6.82
CA PRO A 68 -12.29 -11.89 7.82
C PRO A 68 -11.91 -13.33 8.20
N SER A 69 -11.66 -14.19 7.20
CA SER A 69 -11.26 -15.59 7.44
C SER A 69 -9.95 -15.67 8.22
N VAL A 70 -8.98 -14.84 7.84
CA VAL A 70 -7.66 -14.81 8.52
C VAL A 70 -7.80 -14.39 9.98
N VAL A 71 -8.65 -13.40 10.29
CA VAL A 71 -8.88 -12.98 11.69
C VAL A 71 -9.54 -14.09 12.50
N GLU A 72 -10.50 -14.83 11.93
CA GLU A 72 -11.15 -15.97 12.57
C GLU A 72 -10.16 -17.10 12.86
N GLU A 73 -9.38 -17.50 11.85
CA GLU A 73 -8.34 -18.54 11.94
C GLU A 73 -7.30 -18.20 13.02
N LEU A 74 -6.80 -16.96 13.04
CA LEU A 74 -5.83 -16.51 14.03
C LEU A 74 -6.42 -16.50 15.45
N ASN A 75 -7.67 -16.07 15.61
CA ASN A 75 -8.34 -16.10 16.91
C ASN A 75 -8.62 -17.53 17.40
N ALA A 76 -8.83 -18.49 16.49
CA ALA A 76 -8.95 -19.90 16.82
C ALA A 76 -7.63 -20.48 17.36
N LEU A 77 -6.49 -20.04 16.81
CA LEU A 77 -5.17 -20.43 17.31
C LEU A 77 -4.84 -19.77 18.65
N LYS A 78 -5.04 -18.45 18.76
CA LYS A 78 -4.79 -17.70 19.99
C LYS A 78 -5.61 -16.42 20.00
N LYS A 79 -6.62 -16.34 20.87
CA LYS A 79 -7.47 -15.14 20.99
C LYS A 79 -6.65 -13.88 21.27
N SER A 80 -6.85 -12.84 20.47
CA SER A 80 -6.26 -11.53 20.67
C SER A 80 -7.08 -10.43 19.99
N PRO A 81 -7.37 -9.31 20.66
CA PRO A 81 -8.02 -8.16 20.03
C PRO A 81 -7.11 -7.46 19.01
N ALA A 82 -5.81 -7.78 18.98
CA ALA A 82 -4.85 -7.17 18.06
C ALA A 82 -5.17 -7.51 16.59
N TYR A 83 -5.64 -8.73 16.30
CA TYR A 83 -5.89 -9.14 14.91
C TYR A 83 -6.96 -8.30 14.24
N GLN A 84 -8.03 -7.95 14.97
CA GLN A 84 -9.07 -7.07 14.44
C GLN A 84 -8.51 -5.68 14.14
N LYS A 85 -7.73 -5.11 15.07
CA LYS A 85 -7.10 -3.79 14.86
C LYS A 85 -6.20 -3.79 13.61
N ILE A 86 -5.36 -4.81 13.47
CA ILE A 86 -4.47 -4.96 12.29
C ILE A 86 -5.29 -5.09 11.01
N SER A 87 -6.34 -5.91 11.04
CA SER A 87 -7.25 -6.09 9.90
C SER A 87 -7.91 -4.77 9.49
N ASP A 88 -8.36 -3.97 10.45
CA ASP A 88 -9.00 -2.68 10.18
C ASP A 88 -8.03 -1.69 9.51
N TYR A 89 -6.76 -1.65 9.94
CA TYR A 89 -5.71 -0.84 9.32
C TYR A 89 -5.42 -1.29 7.88
N ILE A 90 -5.17 -2.58 7.67
CA ILE A 90 -4.92 -3.15 6.32
C ILE A 90 -6.11 -2.86 5.40
N ALA A 91 -7.34 -3.04 5.91
CA ALA A 91 -8.54 -2.76 5.15
C ALA A 91 -8.67 -1.28 4.78
N GLY A 92 -8.26 -0.36 5.66
CA GLY A 92 -8.15 1.07 5.38
C GLY A 92 -7.29 1.33 4.14
N TYR A 93 -6.06 0.81 4.13
CA TYR A 93 -5.15 0.97 2.99
C TYR A 93 -5.71 0.41 1.68
N CYS A 94 -6.28 -0.80 1.71
CA CYS A 94 -6.84 -1.39 0.49
C CYS A 94 -8.02 -0.57 -0.04
N ARG A 95 -8.87 -0.03 0.83
CA ARG A 95 -9.98 0.84 0.43
C ARG A 95 -9.49 2.18 -0.12
N ASP A 96 -8.50 2.79 0.51
CA ASP A 96 -7.89 4.03 0.03
C ASP A 96 -7.25 3.83 -1.34
N MET A 97 -6.50 2.75 -1.54
CA MET A 97 -5.94 2.40 -2.85
C MET A 97 -7.03 2.22 -3.91
N LEU A 98 -8.10 1.47 -3.60
CA LEU A 98 -9.23 1.28 -4.54
C LEU A 98 -9.95 2.60 -4.87
N ARG A 99 -10.04 3.54 -3.91
CA ARG A 99 -10.57 4.89 -4.15
C ARG A 99 -9.63 5.68 -5.06
N ASN A 100 -8.33 5.70 -4.76
CA ASN A 100 -7.30 6.42 -5.50
C ASN A 100 -7.08 5.89 -6.94
N LEU A 101 -7.45 4.64 -7.21
CA LEU A 101 -7.45 4.10 -8.58
C LEU A 101 -8.64 4.57 -9.42
N LYS A 102 -9.70 5.07 -8.77
CA LYS A 102 -10.94 5.56 -9.39
C LYS A 102 -11.01 7.09 -9.43
N SER A 103 -10.15 7.80 -8.71
CA SER A 103 -10.09 9.26 -8.74
C SER A 103 -9.74 9.77 -10.13
N ASP A 104 -10.33 10.90 -10.49
CA ASP A 104 -9.92 11.67 -11.66
C ASP A 104 -8.65 12.44 -11.30
N ALA A 105 -7.71 12.56 -12.24
CA ALA A 105 -6.47 13.31 -12.05
C ALA A 105 -6.72 14.76 -11.57
N ARG A 106 -7.89 15.33 -11.87
CA ARG A 106 -8.31 16.68 -11.43
C ARG A 106 -8.62 16.77 -9.93
N ASP A 107 -9.03 15.67 -9.31
CA ASP A 107 -9.42 15.60 -7.90
C ASP A 107 -8.25 15.18 -7.00
N GLU A 108 -7.14 14.78 -7.60
CA GLU A 108 -5.98 14.29 -6.88
C GLU A 108 -5.08 15.45 -6.48
N PRO A 109 -4.61 15.52 -5.21
CA PRO A 109 -3.61 16.50 -4.80
C PRO A 109 -2.37 16.43 -5.70
N GLU A 110 -1.77 17.58 -5.99
CA GLU A 110 -0.58 17.68 -6.86
C GLU A 110 0.68 17.23 -6.10
N GLU A 111 0.79 17.68 -4.84
CA GLU A 111 1.85 17.31 -3.89
C GLU A 111 1.29 16.58 -2.67
N ASP A 112 2.13 15.73 -2.09
CA ASP A 112 1.79 15.03 -0.86
C ASP A 112 1.80 16.05 0.28
N PRO A 113 0.64 16.31 0.94
CA PRO A 113 0.57 17.31 2.01
C PRO A 113 1.48 16.96 3.19
N ASP A 114 1.84 15.68 3.35
CA ASP A 114 2.71 15.16 4.40
C ASP A 114 4.09 14.74 3.86
N HIS A 115 4.59 15.41 2.81
CA HIS A 115 5.91 15.15 2.23
C HIS A 115 7.06 15.44 3.22
N GLU A 116 7.35 14.47 4.09
CA GLU A 116 8.65 14.36 4.73
C GLU A 116 9.66 13.93 3.68
N ALA A 117 10.54 14.85 3.30
CA ALA A 117 11.74 14.48 2.57
C ALA A 117 12.44 13.38 3.39
N ALA A 118 12.66 12.21 2.79
CA ALA A 118 13.36 11.10 3.43
C ALA A 118 14.73 11.61 3.93
N THR A 119 14.82 11.99 5.20
CA THR A 119 16.06 12.40 5.82
C THR A 119 16.93 11.17 5.88
N ARG A 120 17.98 11.14 5.04
CA ARG A 120 19.02 10.11 5.09
C ARG A 120 19.51 10.04 6.55
N PRO A 121 19.44 8.87 7.21
CA PRO A 121 19.98 8.77 8.56
C PRO A 121 21.48 9.12 8.50
N PRO A 122 21.97 10.02 9.37
CA PRO A 122 23.39 10.37 9.39
C PRO A 122 24.20 9.11 9.71
N GLY A 123 25.09 8.70 8.82
CA GLY A 123 26.07 7.63 9.10
C GLY A 123 26.17 6.47 8.09
N PHE A 124 25.29 6.37 7.10
CA PHE A 124 25.50 5.42 5.99
C PHE A 124 25.99 6.17 4.75
N SER A 125 27.31 6.15 4.53
CA SER A 125 27.97 6.55 3.28
C SER A 125 28.27 5.34 2.41
#